data_AF-A0A0S3TQR0-F1
#
_entry.id   AF-A0A0S3TQR0-F1
#
_cell.length_a   1.000
_cell.length_b   1.000
_cell.length_c   1.000
_cell.angle_alpha   90.00
_cell.angle_beta   90.00
_cell.angle_gamma   90.00
#
_symmetry.space_group_name_H-M   'P 1'
#
loop_
_entity.id
_entity.type
_entity.pdbx_description
1 polymer ?
#
loop_
_entity_poly.entity_id
_entity_poly.type
_entity_poly.pdbx_seq_one_letter_code
_entity_poly.pdbx_strand_id
1 'polypeptide(L)'
;MVVSCDSQDQDRYFLNYPCLIIEVLSPSTEVTDKPEKLVNYQELESLREYVLVSQDDIKVEVYRKDSQGHLLLEILGKENELSLDSVGLSLTMADIYEDVLSI
;
A
#
# COMPACT_ATOMS: atom_id res chain seq x y z
N MET A 1 6.02 5.09 1.98
CA MET A 1 5.91 6.05 0.86
C MET A 1 4.46 6.45 0.71
N VAL A 2 4.19 7.71 0.36
CA VAL A 2 2.82 8.24 0.18
C VAL A 2 2.78 8.99 -1.14
N VAL A 3 1.70 8.81 -1.90
CA VAL A 3 1.45 9.51 -3.16
C VAL A 3 0.09 10.20 -3.05
N SER A 4 0.05 11.47 -3.45
CA SER A 4 -1.18 12.21 -3.67
C SER A 4 -1.37 12.51 -5.15
N CYS A 5 -2.62 12.46 -5.56
CA CYS A 5 -3.08 12.77 -6.91
C CYS A 5 -3.92 14.07 -6.91
N ASP A 6 -4.12 14.69 -5.75
CA ASP A 6 -4.97 15.87 -5.58
C ASP A 6 -4.16 17.16 -5.74
N SER A 7 -4.66 18.08 -6.57
CA SER A 7 -4.02 19.38 -6.83
C SER A 7 -3.91 20.30 -5.60
N GLN A 8 -4.68 20.03 -4.54
CA GLN A 8 -4.68 20.77 -3.29
C GLN A 8 -3.52 20.39 -2.37
N ASP A 9 -2.95 19.20 -2.56
CA ASP A 9 -1.79 18.73 -1.80
C ASP A 9 -0.50 19.35 -2.35
N GLN A 10 -0.30 20.63 -2.03
CA GLN A 10 0.89 21.41 -2.39
C GLN A 10 1.83 21.66 -1.23
N ASP A 11 1.48 21.18 -0.02
CA ASP A 11 2.37 21.29 1.13
C ASP A 11 3.59 20.37 0.94
N ARG A 12 4.74 20.82 1.43
CA ARG A 12 6.02 20.12 1.27
C ARG A 12 6.18 18.95 2.26
N TYR A 13 5.48 18.97 3.39
CA TYR A 13 5.72 18.07 4.52
C TYR A 13 4.58 17.08 4.77
N PHE A 14 3.36 17.39 4.36
CA PHE A 14 2.21 16.52 4.57
C PHE A 14 1.24 16.54 3.39
N LEU A 15 0.49 15.44 3.25
CA LEU A 15 -0.55 15.25 2.24
C LEU A 15 -1.85 14.99 2.98
N ASN A 16 -2.93 15.68 2.60
CA ASN A 16 -4.25 15.53 3.21
C ASN A 16 -5.12 14.55 2.41
N TYR A 17 -4.83 14.37 1.12
CA TYR A 17 -5.64 13.58 0.19
C TYR A 17 -4.80 12.50 -0.52
N PRO A 18 -4.09 11.63 0.22
CA PRO A 18 -3.30 10.59 -0.41
C PRO A 18 -4.19 9.64 -1.23
N CYS A 19 -3.74 9.29 -2.42
CA CYS A 19 -4.38 8.29 -3.28
C CYS A 19 -3.77 6.90 -3.09
N LEU A 20 -2.50 6.82 -2.66
CA LEU A 20 -1.77 5.57 -2.44
C LEU A 20 -0.81 5.72 -1.24
N ILE A 21 -0.83 4.72 -0.35
CA ILE A 21 0.12 4.59 0.77
C ILE A 21 0.78 3.21 0.65
N ILE A 22 2.12 3.18 0.71
CA ILE A 22 2.91 1.94 0.70
C ILE A 22 3.77 1.92 1.97
N GLU A 23 3.64 0.86 2.76
CA GLU A 23 4.48 0.60 3.94
C GLU A 23 5.28 -0.69 3.76
N VAL A 24 6.55 -0.63 4.12
CA VAL A 24 7.40 -1.81 4.22
C VAL A 24 7.45 -2.20 5.69
N LEU A 25 6.95 -3.39 6.00
CA LEU A 25 6.75 -3.85 7.38
C LEU A 25 8.09 -4.17 8.04
N SER A 26 8.24 -3.74 9.29
CA SER A 26 9.36 -4.15 10.13
C SER A 26 8.86 -5.12 11.22
N PRO A 27 9.61 -6.20 11.54
CA PRO A 27 9.20 -7.18 12.53
C PRO A 27 8.91 -6.59 13.92
N SER A 28 9.50 -5.44 14.24
CA SER A 28 9.41 -4.80 15.56
C SER A 28 8.12 -4.03 15.81
N THR A 29 7.41 -3.56 14.78
CA THR A 29 6.28 -2.62 14.95
C THR A 29 5.01 -3.03 14.20
N GLU A 30 5.08 -4.04 13.33
CA GLU A 30 3.94 -4.49 12.52
C GLU A 30 2.71 -4.84 13.37
N VAL A 31 2.87 -5.66 14.40
CA VAL A 31 1.73 -6.19 15.18
C VAL A 31 0.97 -5.09 15.93
N THR A 32 1.68 -4.04 16.35
CA THR A 32 1.11 -2.97 17.17
C THR A 32 0.54 -1.84 16.31
N ASP A 33 1.22 -1.43 15.25
CA ASP A 33 0.83 -0.23 14.49
C ASP A 33 -0.17 -0.54 13.36
N LYS A 34 -0.12 -1.75 12.79
CA LYS A 34 -0.93 -2.12 11.61
C LYS A 34 -2.44 -1.96 11.84
N PRO A 35 -3.04 -2.40 12.96
CA PRO A 35 -4.48 -2.24 13.18
C PRO A 35 -4.91 -0.77 13.28
N GLU A 36 -4.16 0.05 14.01
CA GLU A 36 -4.47 1.47 14.19
C GLU A 36 -4.38 2.22 12.85
N LYS A 37 -3.30 1.99 12.09
CA LYS A 37 -3.13 2.59 10.77
C LYS A 37 -4.21 2.16 9.79
N LEU A 38 -4.60 0.88 9.80
CA LEU A 38 -5.66 0.40 8.93
C LEU A 38 -6.98 1.12 9.21
N VAL A 39 -7.33 1.30 10.49
CA VAL A 39 -8.53 2.04 10.92
C VAL A 39 -8.46 3.51 10.52
N ASN A 40 -7.32 4.16 10.67
CA ASN A 40 -7.18 5.57 10.31
C ASN A 40 -7.19 5.79 8.79
N TYR A 41 -6.48 4.93 8.03
CA TYR A 41 -6.33 5.08 6.59
C TYR A 41 -7.58 4.66 5.82
N GLN A 42 -8.36 3.69 6.31
CA GLN A 42 -9.65 3.36 5.70
C GLN A 42 -10.67 4.50 5.82
N GLU A 43 -10.49 5.49 6.71
CA GLU A 43 -11.39 6.65 6.80
C GLU A 43 -11.09 7.71 5.74
N LEU A 44 -9.90 7.67 5.12
CA LEU A 44 -9.53 8.60 4.06
C LEU A 44 -10.31 8.28 2.78
N GLU A 45 -11.19 9.18 2.37
CA GLU A 45 -12.00 9.02 1.15
C GLU A 45 -11.16 9.03 -0.13
N SER A 46 -10.06 9.80 -0.14
CA SER A 46 -9.13 9.89 -1.28
C SER A 46 -8.31 8.61 -1.48
N LEU A 47 -8.14 7.81 -0.43
CA LEU A 47 -7.25 6.66 -0.45
C LEU A 47 -7.85 5.53 -1.27
N ARG A 48 -7.18 5.19 -2.36
CA ARG A 48 -7.60 4.11 -3.26
C ARG A 48 -6.95 2.78 -2.89
N GLU A 49 -5.67 2.84 -2.53
CA GLU A 49 -4.84 1.66 -2.27
C GLU A 49 -3.94 1.88 -1.05
N TYR A 50 -3.99 0.94 -0.10
CA TYR A 50 -3.03 0.84 1.00
C TYR A 50 -2.28 -0.48 0.89
N VAL A 51 -0.96 -0.40 0.71
CA VAL A 51 -0.11 -1.54 0.37
C VAL A 51 0.86 -1.79 1.51
N LEU A 52 0.91 -3.04 1.97
CA LEU A 52 1.90 -3.50 2.95
C LEU A 52 2.82 -4.51 2.27
N VAL A 53 4.13 -4.28 2.34
CA VAL A 53 5.16 -5.15 1.80
C VAL A 53 5.88 -5.81 2.97
N SER A 54 5.88 -7.14 3.04
CA SER A 54 6.64 -7.87 4.06
C SER A 54 8.13 -7.83 3.76
N GLN A 55 8.98 -7.76 4.78
CA GLN A 55 10.44 -7.90 4.62
C GLN A 55 10.94 -9.33 4.83
N ASP A 56 10.15 -10.17 5.52
CA ASP A 56 10.58 -11.52 5.93
C ASP A 56 10.17 -12.60 4.91
N ASP A 57 9.17 -12.32 4.08
CA ASP A 57 8.61 -13.22 3.07
C ASP A 57 8.11 -12.44 1.84
N ILE A 58 8.08 -13.08 0.66
CA ILE A 58 7.52 -12.47 -0.56
C ILE A 58 6.00 -12.45 -0.41
N LYS A 59 5.52 -11.36 0.18
CA LYS A 59 4.11 -11.12 0.44
C LYS A 59 3.81 -9.64 0.36
N VAL A 60 2.79 -9.31 -0.42
CA VAL A 60 2.24 -7.96 -0.49
C VAL A 60 0.75 -8.05 -0.16
N GLU A 61 0.30 -7.24 0.80
CA GLU A 61 -1.10 -7.07 1.12
C GLU A 61 -1.59 -5.76 0.52
N VAL A 62 -2.70 -5.79 -0.22
CA VAL A 62 -3.30 -4.61 -0.84
C VAL A 62 -4.72 -4.45 -0.34
N TYR A 63 -4.97 -3.35 0.35
CA TYR A 63 -6.28 -2.95 0.80
C TYR A 63 -6.87 -1.94 -0.19
N ARG A 64 -8.10 -2.20 -0.68
CA ARG A 64 -8.85 -1.32 -1.59
C ARG A 64 -10.27 -1.14 -1.10
N LYS A 65 -10.88 0.02 -1.39
CA LYS A 65 -12.33 0.19 -1.23
C LYS A 65 -13.03 -0.22 -2.52
N ASP A 66 -14.06 -1.04 -2.41
CA ASP A 66 -14.95 -1.30 -3.53
C ASP A 66 -15.89 -0.11 -3.80
N SER A 67 -16.74 -0.23 -4.82
CA SER A 67 -17.72 0.80 -5.18
C SER A 67 -18.81 1.04 -4.13
N GLN A 68 -18.92 0.16 -3.12
CA GLN A 68 -19.83 0.27 -1.99
C GLN A 68 -19.12 0.77 -0.72
N GLY A 69 -17.81 1.03 -0.79
CA GLY A 69 -16.99 1.48 0.32
C GLY A 69 -16.53 0.35 1.25
N HIS A 70 -16.73 -0.92 0.87
CA HIS A 70 -16.19 -2.03 1.65
C HIS A 70 -14.70 -2.19 1.41
N LEU A 71 -13.96 -2.45 2.49
CA LEU A 71 -12.55 -2.74 2.43
C LEU A 71 -12.33 -4.18 1.96
N LEU A 72 -11.66 -4.34 0.82
CA LEU A 72 -11.20 -5.60 0.26
C LEU A 72 -9.70 -5.74 0.52
N LEU A 73 -9.29 -6.93 0.96
CA LEU A 73 -7.89 -7.32 1.11
C LEU A 73 -7.52 -8.32 0.03
N GLU A 74 -6.50 -7.99 -0.74
CA GLU A 74 -5.81 -8.90 -1.66
C GLU A 74 -4.43 -9.26 -1.09
N ILE A 75 -4.10 -10.55 -1.08
CA ILE A 75 -2.79 -11.04 -0.63
C ILE A 75 -2.07 -11.64 -1.83
N LEU A 76 -0.93 -11.05 -2.18
CA LEU A 76 -0.11 -11.41 -3.32
C LEU A 76 1.15 -12.13 -2.84
N GLY A 77 1.42 -13.30 -3.41
CA GLY A 77 2.65 -14.05 -3.20
C GLY A 77 3.60 -13.99 -4.40
N LYS A 78 4.65 -14.81 -4.36
CA LYS A 78 5.74 -14.83 -5.36
C LYS A 78 5.29 -14.85 -6.82
N GLU A 79 4.26 -15.62 -7.14
CA GLU A 79 3.80 -15.84 -8.52
C GLU A 79 2.75 -14.81 -8.98
N ASN A 80 2.43 -13.82 -8.15
CA ASN A 80 1.46 -12.78 -8.46
C ASN A 80 2.15 -11.49 -8.95
N GLU A 81 1.36 -10.64 -9.58
CA GLU A 81 1.76 -9.28 -9.96
C GLU A 81 0.95 -8.27 -9.13
N LEU A 82 1.60 -7.19 -8.73
CA LEU A 82 0.96 -6.06 -8.08
C LEU A 82 0.44 -5.09 -9.14
N SER A 83 -0.88 -4.88 -9.18
CA SER A 83 -1.50 -3.79 -9.94
C SER A 83 -1.88 -2.64 -9.02
N LEU A 84 -1.45 -1.42 -9.37
CA LEU A 84 -1.76 -0.18 -8.69
C LEU A 84 -2.56 0.74 -9.63
N ASP A 85 -3.89 0.67 -9.51
CA ASP A 85 -4.82 1.41 -10.36
C ASP A 85 -4.84 2.91 -10.05
N SER A 86 -4.37 3.31 -8.86
CA SER A 86 -4.22 4.72 -8.47
C SER A 86 -3.21 5.46 -9.34
N VAL A 87 -2.16 4.77 -9.79
CA VAL A 87 -1.02 5.34 -10.51
C VAL A 87 -0.78 4.69 -11.88
N GLY A 88 -1.56 3.68 -12.26
CA GLY A 88 -1.45 3.00 -13.55
C GLY A 88 -0.15 2.19 -13.69
N LEU A 89 0.26 1.52 -12.61
CA LEU A 89 1.51 0.77 -12.53
C LEU A 89 1.25 -0.72 -12.28
N SER A 90 2.01 -1.58 -12.94
CA SER A 90 2.05 -3.01 -12.68
C SER A 90 3.49 -3.45 -12.43
N LEU A 91 3.71 -4.25 -11.39
CA LEU A 91 5.03 -4.72 -10.96
C LEU A 91 4.99 -6.22 -10.69
N THR A 92 6.02 -6.93 -11.10
CA THR A 92 6.24 -8.31 -10.64
C THR A 92 6.82 -8.30 -9.22
N MET A 93 6.73 -9.43 -8.51
CA MET A 93 7.44 -9.55 -7.23
C MET A 93 8.96 -9.43 -7.38
N ALA A 94 9.52 -9.80 -8.53
CA ALA A 94 10.95 -9.61 -8.80
C ALA A 94 11.33 -8.12 -8.83
N ASP A 95 10.47 -7.25 -9.38
CA ASP A 95 10.70 -5.80 -9.39
C ASP A 95 10.61 -5.21 -7.97
N ILE A 96 9.68 -5.71 -7.15
CA ILE A 96 9.44 -5.19 -5.78
C ILE A 96 10.57 -5.57 -4.83
N TYR A 97 11.10 -6.79 -4.96
CA TYR A 97 12.13 -7.36 -4.09
C TYR A 97 13.53 -7.38 -4.74
N GLU A 98 13.73 -6.52 -5.75
CA GLU A 98 15.03 -6.33 -6.40
C GLU A 98 16.11 -6.07 -5.33
N ASP A 99 17.26 -6.72 -5.47
CA ASP A 99 18.40 -6.69 -4.54
C ASP A 99 18.16 -7.23 -3.11
N VAL A 100 16.94 -7.66 -2.76
CA VAL A 100 16.63 -8.29 -1.46
C VAL A 100 16.61 -9.81 -1.58
N LEU A 101 16.05 -10.34 -2.68
CA LEU A 101 15.97 -11.76 -2.97
C LEU A 101 16.33 -12.01 -4.43
N SER A 102 17.24 -12.95 -4.70
CA SER A 102 17.49 -13.45 -6.06
C SER A 102 16.38 -14.44 -6.43
N ILE A 103 15.21 -13.91 -6.82
CA ILE A 103 14.03 -14.70 -7.20
C ILE A 103 13.87 -14.90 -8.69
#